data_AF-A0A7V3EKV9-F1
#
_entry.id   AF-A0A7V3EKV9-F1
#
_cell.length_a   1.000
_cell.length_b   1.000
_cell.length_c   1.000
_cell.angle_alpha   90.00
_cell.angle_beta   90.00
_cell.angle_gamma   90.00
#
_symmetry.space_group_name_H-M   'P 1'
#
loop_
_entity.id
_entity.type
_entity.pdbx_description
1 polymer ?
#
loop_
_entity_poly.entity_id
_entity_poly.type
_entity_poly.pdbx_seq_one_letter_code
_entity_poly.pdbx_strand_id
1 'polypeptide(L)'
;MPFALLVFCSPGPASAAEPDVPDPEQLKAWAAQLGDDDFQKREEAQARLAEAGPAAIPYLKEALKHDDLEVRQRAERLLAPLNRDERLGEAARALGDPDWEKVHRAIDALLERCDEKSESAVAQAAGGTGRNAAMAQVLRREIQNIRKADDEIARFLEIGKRNRAVQTAVDKKKDEVQRVYRQRAYEACLKEFERLKTAAAEAH
;
A
#
# COMPACT_ATOMS: atom_id res chain seq x y z
N MET A 1 -33.47 45.47 -34.89
CA MET A 1 -32.21 44.72 -34.76
C MET A 1 -32.34 43.83 -33.53
N PRO A 2 -32.53 42.51 -33.66
CA PRO A 2 -32.70 41.63 -32.51
C PRO A 2 -31.35 41.34 -31.86
N PHE A 3 -31.28 41.49 -30.54
CA PHE A 3 -30.16 41.09 -29.69
C PHE A 3 -30.10 39.55 -29.65
N ALA A 4 -29.01 38.97 -30.16
CA ALA A 4 -28.72 37.55 -30.00
C ALA A 4 -28.19 37.29 -28.59
N LEU A 5 -28.99 36.63 -27.75
CA LEU A 5 -28.53 36.05 -26.50
C LEU A 5 -27.65 34.84 -26.80
N LEU A 6 -26.34 34.98 -26.58
CA LEU A 6 -25.41 33.86 -26.50
C LEU A 6 -25.71 33.09 -25.20
N VAL A 7 -26.38 31.95 -25.33
CA VAL A 7 -26.54 30.97 -24.25
C VAL A 7 -25.16 30.40 -23.94
N PHE A 8 -24.61 30.77 -22.80
CA PHE A 8 -23.42 30.15 -22.22
C PHE A 8 -23.81 28.72 -21.80
N CYS A 9 -23.39 27.73 -22.58
CA CYS A 9 -23.44 26.34 -22.18
C CYS A 9 -22.38 26.14 -21.08
N SER A 10 -22.80 26.17 -19.82
CA SER A 10 -21.92 25.79 -18.72
C SER A 10 -21.75 24.26 -18.76
N PRO A 11 -20.52 23.72 -18.90
CA PRO A 11 -20.31 22.30 -18.72
C PRO A 11 -20.60 21.98 -17.25
N GLY A 12 -21.63 21.17 -16.99
CA GLY A 12 -21.90 20.65 -15.66
C GLY A 12 -20.70 19.86 -15.15
N PRO A 13 -20.45 19.82 -13.82
CA PRO A 13 -19.33 19.06 -13.28
C PRO A 13 -19.52 17.60 -13.66
N ALA A 14 -18.56 17.08 -14.43
CA ALA A 14 -18.40 15.65 -14.64
C ALA A 14 -18.29 15.01 -13.26
N SER A 15 -19.34 14.28 -12.88
CA SER A 15 -19.36 13.44 -11.69
C SER A 15 -18.15 12.52 -11.79
N ALA A 16 -17.14 12.76 -10.96
CA ALA A 16 -16.06 11.82 -10.75
C ALA A 16 -16.71 10.50 -10.34
N ALA A 17 -16.59 9.48 -11.20
CA ALA A 17 -17.05 8.15 -10.87
C ALA A 17 -16.32 7.72 -9.60
N GLU A 18 -17.08 7.54 -8.52
CA GLU A 18 -16.57 6.88 -7.32
C GLU A 18 -16.04 5.51 -7.76
N PRO A 19 -14.90 5.04 -7.19
CA PRO A 19 -14.44 3.68 -7.48
C PRO A 19 -15.60 2.72 -7.22
N ASP A 20 -15.91 1.87 -8.20
CA ASP A 20 -17.01 0.90 -8.15
C ASP A 20 -16.72 -0.12 -7.05
N VAL A 21 -17.07 0.21 -5.81
CA VAL A 21 -16.97 -0.69 -4.66
C VAL A 21 -18.06 -1.73 -4.85
N PRO A 22 -17.73 -3.04 -4.96
CA PRO A 22 -18.73 -4.06 -5.15
C PRO A 22 -19.78 -4.04 -4.03
N ASP A 23 -21.04 -4.24 -4.40
CA ASP A 23 -22.16 -4.27 -3.45
C ASP A 23 -21.89 -5.34 -2.36
N PRO A 24 -22.12 -5.04 -1.07
CA PRO A 24 -22.17 -6.01 0.01
C PRO A 24 -22.71 -7.41 -0.34
N GLU A 25 -23.81 -7.49 -1.08
CA GLU A 25 -24.39 -8.79 -1.47
C GLU A 25 -23.52 -9.55 -2.48
N GLN A 26 -22.82 -8.84 -3.38
CA GLN A 26 -21.86 -9.45 -4.30
C GLN A 26 -20.64 -9.99 -3.56
N LEU A 27 -20.11 -9.22 -2.60
CA LEU A 27 -18.96 -9.66 -1.79
C LEU A 27 -19.29 -10.90 -0.96
N LYS A 28 -20.50 -10.94 -0.39
CA LYS A 28 -21.01 -12.11 0.32
C LYS A 28 -21.17 -13.32 -0.61
N ALA A 29 -21.72 -13.10 -1.81
CA ALA A 29 -21.89 -14.16 -2.80
C ALA A 29 -20.54 -14.75 -3.25
N TRP A 30 -19.54 -13.91 -3.55
CA TRP A 30 -18.21 -14.38 -3.90
C TRP A 30 -17.54 -15.10 -2.72
N ALA A 31 -17.70 -14.61 -1.49
CA ALA A 31 -17.15 -15.29 -0.31
C ALA A 31 -17.73 -16.70 -0.13
N ALA A 32 -19.02 -16.90 -0.40
CA ALA A 32 -19.64 -18.23 -0.41
C ALA A 32 -19.15 -19.11 -1.57
N GLN A 33 -18.86 -18.53 -2.73
CA GLN A 33 -18.34 -19.23 -3.92
C GLN A 33 -16.88 -19.69 -3.78
N LEU A 34 -16.18 -19.36 -2.68
CA LEU A 34 -14.84 -19.88 -2.43
C LEU A 34 -14.79 -21.42 -2.26
N GLY A 35 -15.93 -22.07 -2.04
CA GLY A 35 -16.07 -23.52 -1.95
C GLY A 35 -17.01 -24.12 -3.01
N ASP A 36 -17.31 -23.38 -4.09
CA ASP A 36 -18.16 -23.89 -5.18
C ASP A 36 -17.57 -25.17 -5.79
N ASP A 37 -18.36 -26.18 -6.18
CA ASP A 37 -17.82 -27.40 -6.77
C ASP A 37 -17.06 -27.15 -8.09
N ASP A 38 -17.46 -26.11 -8.83
CA ASP A 38 -16.81 -25.68 -10.07
C ASP A 38 -15.53 -24.88 -9.78
N PHE A 39 -14.39 -25.43 -10.19
CA PHE A 39 -13.09 -24.82 -10.00
C PHE A 39 -13.00 -23.41 -10.61
N GLN A 40 -13.62 -23.19 -11.78
CA GLN A 40 -13.56 -21.88 -12.44
C GLN A 40 -14.27 -20.82 -11.60
N LYS A 41 -15.45 -21.15 -11.04
CA LYS A 41 -16.19 -20.24 -10.16
C LYS A 41 -15.43 -19.91 -8.88
N ARG A 42 -14.74 -20.90 -8.29
CA ARG A 42 -13.91 -20.67 -7.09
C ARG A 42 -12.76 -19.70 -7.38
N GLU A 43 -12.06 -19.88 -8.50
CA GLU A 43 -10.95 -19.00 -8.88
C GLU A 43 -11.45 -17.58 -9.23
N GLU A 44 -12.58 -17.47 -9.92
CA GLU A 44 -13.21 -16.18 -10.21
C GLU A 44 -13.61 -15.43 -8.93
N ALA A 45 -14.25 -16.13 -7.99
CA ALA A 45 -14.62 -15.56 -6.70
C ALA A 45 -13.39 -15.07 -5.93
N GLN A 46 -12.31 -15.87 -5.90
CA GLN A 46 -11.06 -15.50 -5.27
C GLN A 46 -10.43 -14.25 -5.90
N ALA A 47 -10.40 -14.18 -7.24
CA ALA A 47 -9.88 -13.03 -7.96
C ALA A 47 -10.68 -11.76 -7.67
N ARG A 48 -12.02 -11.84 -7.72
CA ARG A 48 -12.90 -10.69 -7.45
C ARG A 48 -12.79 -10.19 -6.02
N LEU A 49 -12.67 -11.09 -5.03
CA LEU A 49 -12.47 -10.71 -3.64
C LEU A 49 -11.10 -10.05 -3.42
N ALA A 50 -10.06 -10.49 -4.13
CA ALA A 50 -8.75 -9.84 -4.09
C ALA A 50 -8.79 -8.43 -4.71
N GLU A 51 -9.48 -8.27 -5.84
CA GLU A 51 -9.67 -6.98 -6.53
C GLU A 51 -10.52 -6.00 -5.70
N ALA A 52 -11.54 -6.50 -5.01
CA ALA A 52 -12.36 -5.71 -4.09
C ALA A 52 -11.57 -5.13 -2.91
N GLY A 53 -10.37 -5.66 -2.64
CA GLY A 53 -9.45 -5.08 -1.68
C GLY A 53 -10.01 -5.06 -0.24
N PRO A 54 -9.81 -3.97 0.52
CA PRO A 54 -10.26 -3.88 1.91
C PRO A 54 -11.76 -4.12 2.12
N ALA A 55 -12.60 -3.84 1.12
CA ALA A 55 -14.05 -4.06 1.21
C ALA A 55 -14.42 -5.54 1.42
N ALA A 56 -13.57 -6.47 0.97
CA ALA A 56 -13.79 -7.91 1.14
C ALA A 56 -13.46 -8.42 2.55
N ILE A 57 -12.67 -7.68 3.35
CA ILE A 57 -12.14 -8.14 4.66
C ILE A 57 -13.26 -8.63 5.61
N PRO A 58 -14.38 -7.91 5.80
CA PRO A 58 -15.45 -8.37 6.69
C PRO A 58 -16.07 -9.70 6.26
N TYR A 59 -16.26 -9.89 4.95
CA TYR A 59 -16.87 -11.11 4.38
C TYR A 59 -15.91 -12.30 4.44
N LEU A 60 -14.62 -12.05 4.19
CA LEU A 60 -13.59 -13.07 4.34
C LEU A 60 -13.41 -13.49 5.82
N LYS A 61 -13.52 -12.55 6.77
CA LYS A 61 -13.52 -12.87 8.21
C LYS A 61 -14.71 -13.75 8.60
N GLU A 62 -15.87 -13.54 7.98
CA GLU A 62 -17.02 -14.42 8.19
C GLU A 62 -16.81 -15.79 7.55
N ALA A 63 -16.22 -15.85 6.35
CA ALA A 63 -15.89 -17.10 5.66
C ALA A 63 -14.90 -17.99 6.44
N LEU A 64 -14.08 -17.44 7.34
CA LEU A 64 -13.25 -18.24 8.26
C LEU A 64 -14.05 -19.12 9.22
N LYS A 65 -15.34 -18.81 9.44
CA LYS A 65 -16.24 -19.59 10.29
C LYS A 65 -17.05 -20.63 9.52
N HIS A 66 -16.87 -20.70 8.20
CA HIS A 66 -17.62 -21.63 7.35
C HIS A 66 -17.25 -23.09 7.64
N ASP A 67 -18.19 -24.03 7.47
CA ASP A 67 -17.98 -25.45 7.76
C ASP A 67 -17.03 -26.15 6.77
N ASP A 68 -17.03 -25.70 5.52
CA ASP A 68 -16.10 -26.18 4.48
C ASP A 68 -14.66 -25.71 4.74
N LEU A 69 -13.73 -26.66 4.75
CA LEU A 69 -12.30 -26.42 4.91
C LEU A 69 -11.70 -25.62 3.74
N GLU A 70 -12.15 -25.84 2.50
CA GLU A 70 -11.62 -25.13 1.33
C GLU A 70 -11.94 -23.63 1.42
N VAL A 71 -13.19 -23.29 1.79
CA VAL A 71 -13.61 -21.90 2.04
C VAL A 71 -12.73 -21.23 3.09
N ARG A 72 -12.52 -21.87 4.24
CA ARG A 72 -11.68 -21.31 5.32
C ARG A 72 -10.25 -21.04 4.87
N GLN A 73 -9.64 -22.00 4.17
CA GLN A 73 -8.25 -21.89 3.71
C GLN A 73 -8.07 -20.78 2.67
N ARG A 74 -9.01 -20.65 1.72
CA ARG A 74 -8.94 -19.58 0.72
C ARG A 74 -9.19 -18.21 1.32
N ALA A 75 -10.13 -18.11 2.26
CA ALA A 75 -10.38 -16.88 3.00
C ALA A 75 -9.14 -16.44 3.79
N GLU A 76 -8.46 -17.36 4.46
CA GLU A 76 -7.21 -17.06 5.17
C GLU A 76 -6.11 -16.56 4.23
N ARG A 77 -5.93 -17.22 3.07
CA ARG A 77 -4.94 -16.82 2.06
C ARG A 77 -5.21 -15.43 1.49
N LEU A 78 -6.47 -15.04 1.32
CA LEU A 78 -6.86 -13.71 0.86
C LEU A 78 -6.70 -12.65 1.95
N LEU A 79 -7.03 -12.96 3.20
CA LEU A 79 -6.96 -12.00 4.31
C LEU A 79 -5.54 -11.54 4.61
N ALA A 80 -4.54 -12.43 4.52
CA ALA A 80 -3.16 -12.08 4.85
C ALA A 80 -2.61 -10.88 4.05
N PRO A 81 -2.64 -10.87 2.71
CA PRO A 81 -2.21 -9.71 1.92
C PRO A 81 -3.13 -8.49 2.09
N LEU A 82 -4.45 -8.69 2.19
CA LEU A 82 -5.40 -7.57 2.34
C LEU A 82 -5.22 -6.81 3.66
N ASN A 83 -5.07 -7.52 4.77
CA ASN A 83 -4.79 -6.91 6.08
C ASN A 83 -3.43 -6.20 6.07
N ARG A 84 -2.44 -6.72 5.33
CA ARG A 84 -1.16 -6.04 5.17
C ARG A 84 -1.33 -4.73 4.41
N ASP A 85 -2.05 -4.75 3.29
CA ASP A 85 -2.28 -3.56 2.48
C ASP A 85 -3.06 -2.49 3.28
N GLU A 86 -4.03 -2.89 4.10
CA GLU A 86 -4.73 -1.99 5.04
C GLU A 86 -3.76 -1.36 6.05
N ARG A 87 -2.91 -2.18 6.70
CA ARG A 87 -1.88 -1.70 7.64
C ARG A 87 -0.89 -0.73 7.00
N LEU A 88 -0.51 -0.95 5.74
CA LEU A 88 0.36 -0.02 5.01
C LEU A 88 -0.36 1.31 4.74
N GLY A 89 -1.65 1.27 4.40
CA GLY A 89 -2.48 2.47 4.23
C GLY A 89 -2.63 3.26 5.54
N GLU A 90 -2.86 2.58 6.66
CA GLU A 90 -2.89 3.19 8.00
C GLU A 90 -1.54 3.82 8.36
N ALA A 91 -0.44 3.11 8.15
CA ALA A 91 0.90 3.64 8.36
C ALA A 91 1.17 4.89 7.50
N ALA A 92 0.81 4.86 6.21
CA ALA A 92 0.96 5.99 5.32
C ALA A 92 0.18 7.23 5.79
N ARG A 93 -1.02 7.06 6.35
CA ARG A 93 -1.79 8.15 6.98
C ARG A 93 -1.14 8.65 8.27
N ALA A 94 -0.59 7.74 9.08
CA ALA A 94 0.07 8.07 10.34
C ALA A 94 1.34 8.91 10.18
N LEU A 95 1.93 8.99 8.98
CA LEU A 95 3.02 9.93 8.67
C LEU A 95 2.65 11.41 8.92
N GLY A 96 1.36 11.73 8.97
CA GLY A 96 0.86 13.07 9.26
C GLY A 96 0.67 13.37 10.75
N ASP A 97 0.91 12.41 11.65
CA ASP A 97 0.68 12.60 13.07
C ASP A 97 1.72 13.61 13.65
N PRO A 98 1.31 14.51 14.56
CA PRO A 98 2.23 15.40 15.26
C PRO A 98 3.15 14.68 16.25
N ASP A 99 2.85 13.43 16.64
CA ASP A 99 3.66 12.61 17.52
C ASP A 99 4.70 11.79 16.73
N TRP A 100 5.98 12.03 17.04
CA TRP A 100 7.10 11.33 16.39
C TRP A 100 7.07 9.83 16.64
N GLU A 101 6.63 9.35 17.80
CA GLU A 101 6.63 7.92 18.10
C GLU A 101 5.70 7.16 17.15
N LYS A 102 4.54 7.75 16.82
CA LYS A 102 3.60 7.18 15.85
C LYS A 102 4.14 7.26 14.43
N VAL A 103 4.74 8.39 14.05
CA VAL A 103 5.38 8.55 12.73
C VAL A 103 6.52 7.56 12.56
N HIS A 104 7.35 7.35 13.59
CA HIS A 104 8.43 6.38 13.58
C HIS A 104 7.92 4.95 13.37
N ARG A 105 6.90 4.52 14.13
CA ARG A 105 6.27 3.21 13.92
C ARG A 105 5.69 3.04 12.51
N ALA A 106 5.14 4.13 11.96
CA ALA A 106 4.65 4.12 10.59
C ALA A 106 5.78 3.94 9.57
N ILE A 107 6.88 4.65 9.74
CA ILE A 107 8.09 4.48 8.91
C ILE A 107 8.62 3.06 9.01
N ASP A 108 8.70 2.48 10.22
CA ASP A 108 9.12 1.09 10.44
C ASP A 108 8.28 0.12 9.60
N ALA A 109 6.95 0.24 9.68
CA ALA A 109 6.03 -0.63 8.96
C ALA A 109 6.17 -0.49 7.43
N LEU A 110 6.36 0.73 6.93
CA LEU A 110 6.49 1.01 5.50
C LEU A 110 7.85 0.53 4.94
N LEU A 111 8.91 0.60 5.75
CA LEU A 111 10.26 0.17 5.40
C LEU A 111 10.54 -1.31 5.66
N GLU A 112 9.61 -2.07 6.25
CA GLU A 112 9.81 -3.48 6.60
C GLU A 112 10.20 -4.32 5.37
N ARG A 113 9.39 -4.22 4.31
CA ARG A 113 9.59 -4.96 3.04
C ARG A 113 10.09 -4.10 1.88
N CYS A 114 9.94 -2.77 1.96
CA CYS A 114 10.31 -1.83 0.89
C CYS A 114 9.84 -2.25 -0.52
N ASP A 115 8.67 -2.87 -0.62
CA ASP A 115 8.15 -3.39 -1.88
C ASP A 115 7.22 -2.40 -2.60
N GLU A 116 6.71 -2.81 -3.77
CA GLU A 116 5.82 -1.98 -4.59
C GLU A 116 4.56 -1.54 -3.83
N LYS A 117 4.04 -2.40 -2.93
CA LYS A 117 2.89 -2.08 -2.08
C LYS A 117 3.22 -0.98 -1.08
N SER A 118 4.38 -1.07 -0.41
CA SER A 118 4.86 0.02 0.45
C SER A 118 5.02 1.34 -0.33
N GLU A 119 5.64 1.30 -1.52
CA GLU A 119 5.79 2.52 -2.33
C GLU A 119 4.44 3.10 -2.75
N SER A 120 3.50 2.26 -3.20
CA SER A 120 2.17 2.69 -3.64
C SER A 120 1.38 3.34 -2.50
N ALA A 121 1.41 2.76 -1.30
CA ALA A 121 0.75 3.34 -0.13
C ALA A 121 1.30 4.74 0.21
N VAL A 122 2.63 4.90 0.18
CA VAL A 122 3.26 6.21 0.42
C VAL A 122 3.00 7.17 -0.75
N ALA A 123 2.96 6.70 -1.98
CA ALA A 123 2.66 7.52 -3.15
C ALA A 123 1.23 8.09 -3.10
N GLN A 124 0.25 7.31 -2.65
CA GLN A 124 -1.12 7.79 -2.42
C GLN A 124 -1.15 8.91 -1.38
N ALA A 125 -0.46 8.73 -0.24
CA ALA A 125 -0.34 9.76 0.80
C ALA A 125 0.40 11.03 0.31
N ALA A 126 1.43 10.86 -0.52
CA ALA A 126 2.22 11.94 -1.09
C ALA A 126 1.44 12.85 -2.06
N GLY A 127 0.33 12.36 -2.62
CA GLY A 127 -0.57 13.13 -3.49
C GLY A 127 -1.54 14.05 -2.74
N GLY A 128 -1.60 13.95 -1.41
CA GLY A 128 -2.44 14.79 -0.56
C GLY A 128 -1.83 16.18 -0.30
N THR A 129 -2.21 16.78 0.83
CA THR A 129 -1.69 18.09 1.28
C THR A 129 -1.21 18.04 2.73
N GLY A 130 -0.49 19.08 3.16
CA GLY A 130 -0.05 19.27 4.55
C GLY A 130 1.09 18.35 4.98
N ARG A 131 1.21 18.16 6.31
CA ARG A 131 2.29 17.40 6.96
C ARG A 131 2.39 15.97 6.44
N ASN A 132 1.26 15.30 6.26
CA ASN A 132 1.20 13.93 5.76
C ASN A 132 1.85 13.79 4.38
N ALA A 133 1.45 14.64 3.43
CA ALA A 133 1.97 14.59 2.08
C ALA A 133 3.47 14.93 2.02
N ALA A 134 3.92 15.93 2.80
CA ALA A 134 5.35 16.29 2.87
C ALA A 134 6.20 15.12 3.40
N MET A 135 5.79 14.49 4.51
CA MET A 135 6.46 13.31 5.06
C MET A 135 6.44 12.13 4.07
N ALA A 136 5.30 11.88 3.44
CA ALA A 136 5.16 10.82 2.45
C ALA A 136 6.05 11.03 1.22
N GLN A 137 6.22 12.26 0.74
CA GLN A 137 7.12 12.57 -0.38
C GLN A 137 8.58 12.23 -0.05
N VAL A 138 9.04 12.58 1.16
CA VAL A 138 10.39 12.23 1.62
C VAL A 138 10.56 10.72 1.69
N LEU A 139 9.65 10.02 2.37
CA LEU A 139 9.75 8.57 2.53
C LEU A 139 9.67 7.83 1.19
N ARG A 140 8.79 8.27 0.28
CA ARG A 140 8.65 7.68 -1.06
C ARG A 140 9.98 7.70 -1.82
N ARG A 141 10.67 8.85 -1.80
CA ARG A 141 11.99 8.98 -2.45
C ARG A 141 12.99 7.99 -1.87
N GLU A 142 13.01 7.82 -0.55
CA GLU A 142 13.95 6.91 0.08
C GLU A 142 13.60 5.43 -0.19
N ILE A 143 12.31 5.06 -0.25
CA ILE A 143 11.87 3.74 -0.70
C ILE A 143 12.31 3.48 -2.14
N GLN A 144 12.15 4.45 -3.05
CA GLN A 144 12.61 4.33 -4.43
C GLN A 144 14.13 4.13 -4.53
N ASN A 145 14.90 4.84 -3.70
CA ASN A 145 16.35 4.66 -3.62
C ASN A 145 16.73 3.24 -3.16
N ILE A 146 16.03 2.71 -2.14
CA ILE A 146 16.23 1.34 -1.63
C ILE A 146 15.93 0.32 -2.73
N ARG A 147 14.77 0.44 -3.39
CA ARG A 147 14.35 -0.47 -4.47
C ARG A 147 15.33 -0.46 -5.62
N LYS A 148 15.80 0.72 -6.03
CA LYS A 148 16.81 0.84 -7.09
C LYS A 148 18.13 0.15 -6.71
N ALA A 149 18.58 0.30 -5.46
CA ALA A 149 19.76 -0.40 -4.97
C ALA A 149 19.57 -1.92 -4.97
N ASP A 150 18.39 -2.40 -4.57
CA ASP A 150 18.04 -3.83 -4.62
C ASP A 150 18.04 -4.38 -6.06
N ASP A 151 17.52 -3.62 -7.02
CA ASP A 151 17.52 -4.00 -8.44
C ASP A 151 18.94 -4.03 -9.02
N GLU A 152 19.78 -3.06 -8.67
CA GLU A 152 21.20 -3.03 -9.05
C GLU A 152 21.93 -4.24 -8.48
N ILE A 153 21.74 -4.54 -7.20
CA ILE A 153 22.27 -5.74 -6.54
C ILE A 153 21.79 -7.00 -7.27
N ALA A 154 20.49 -7.14 -7.53
CA ALA A 154 19.93 -8.31 -8.21
C ALA A 154 20.55 -8.56 -9.60
N ARG A 155 20.82 -7.50 -10.37
CA ARG A 155 21.49 -7.60 -11.68
C ARG A 155 22.92 -8.15 -11.58
N PHE A 156 23.68 -7.76 -10.56
CA PHE A 156 25.03 -8.28 -10.35
C PHE A 156 25.04 -9.76 -9.91
N LEU A 157 23.92 -10.27 -9.38
CA LEU A 157 23.81 -11.59 -8.78
C LEU A 157 23.29 -12.69 -9.71
N GLU A 158 22.87 -12.35 -10.92
CA GLU A 158 22.55 -13.31 -11.99
C GLU A 158 23.68 -14.36 -12.19
N ILE A 159 24.93 -13.98 -11.90
CA ILE A 159 26.14 -14.81 -12.02
C ILE A 159 26.26 -15.85 -10.88
N GLY A 160 25.68 -15.60 -9.71
CA GLY A 160 25.88 -16.38 -8.48
C GLY A 160 24.88 -17.52 -8.22
N LYS A 161 23.81 -17.64 -9.03
CA LYS A 161 22.62 -18.49 -8.76
C LYS A 161 22.88 -20.00 -8.65
N ARG A 162 24.10 -20.47 -8.93
CA ARG A 162 24.47 -21.90 -8.87
C ARG A 162 25.25 -22.32 -7.61
N ASN A 163 25.51 -21.41 -6.67
CA ASN A 163 26.23 -21.73 -5.43
C ASN A 163 25.54 -21.14 -4.19
N ARG A 164 25.08 -22.04 -3.29
CA ARG A 164 24.37 -21.68 -2.06
C ARG A 164 25.20 -20.82 -1.10
N ALA A 165 26.51 -21.07 -0.98
CA ALA A 165 27.38 -20.27 -0.11
C ALA A 165 27.55 -18.83 -0.62
N VAL A 166 27.62 -18.67 -1.95
CA VAL A 166 27.64 -17.36 -2.60
C VAL A 166 26.31 -16.65 -2.35
N GLN A 167 25.18 -17.34 -2.52
CA GLN A 167 23.86 -16.76 -2.25
C GLN A 167 23.71 -16.28 -0.79
N THR A 168 24.11 -17.08 0.19
CA THR A 168 24.04 -16.68 1.61
C THR A 168 24.90 -15.44 1.92
N ALA A 169 26.12 -15.38 1.38
CA ALA A 169 27.01 -14.23 1.58
C ALA A 169 26.44 -12.96 0.97
N VAL A 170 25.78 -13.11 -0.18
CA VAL A 170 25.08 -12.06 -0.89
C VAL A 170 23.86 -11.55 -0.12
N ASP A 171 23.02 -12.45 0.37
CA ASP A 171 21.83 -12.09 1.15
C ASP A 171 22.23 -11.33 2.41
N LYS A 172 23.28 -11.79 3.11
CA LYS A 172 23.84 -11.07 4.25
C LYS A 172 24.32 -9.67 3.87
N LYS A 173 25.00 -9.53 2.72
CA LYS A 173 25.48 -8.22 2.29
C LYS A 173 24.34 -7.30 1.89
N LYS A 174 23.29 -7.84 1.27
CA LYS A 174 22.04 -7.13 0.98
C LYS A 174 21.40 -6.63 2.27
N ASP A 175 21.31 -7.45 3.31
CA ASP A 175 20.76 -7.05 4.60
C ASP A 175 21.56 -5.90 5.25
N GLU A 176 22.89 -5.95 5.20
CA GLU A 176 23.75 -4.87 5.69
C GLU A 176 23.50 -3.56 4.93
N VAL A 177 23.44 -3.63 3.60
CA VAL A 177 23.17 -2.47 2.74
C VAL A 177 21.79 -1.90 3.03
N GLN A 178 20.76 -2.75 3.14
CA GLN A 178 19.41 -2.31 3.46
C GLN A 178 19.31 -1.66 4.85
N ARG A 179 20.11 -2.07 5.83
CA ARG A 179 20.17 -1.38 7.14
C ARG A 179 20.66 0.06 7.01
N VAL A 180 21.70 0.29 6.19
CA VAL A 180 22.24 1.63 5.95
C VAL A 180 21.22 2.51 5.25
N TYR A 181 20.56 2.00 4.21
CA TYR A 181 19.53 2.78 3.52
C TYR A 181 18.30 3.05 4.40
N ARG A 182 17.88 2.09 5.23
CA ARG A 182 16.80 2.30 6.21
C ARG A 182 17.18 3.39 7.21
N GLN A 183 18.37 3.33 7.79
CA GLN A 183 18.87 4.37 8.70
C GLN A 183 18.85 5.76 8.06
N ARG A 184 19.35 5.87 6.82
CA ARG A 184 19.29 7.12 6.05
C ARG A 184 17.85 7.60 5.83
N ALA A 185 16.92 6.68 5.56
CA ALA A 185 15.51 7.02 5.39
C ALA A 185 14.90 7.59 6.68
N TYR A 186 15.22 7.02 7.85
CA TYR A 186 14.79 7.57 9.14
C TYR A 186 15.35 8.97 9.37
N GLU A 187 16.63 9.19 9.14
CA GLU A 187 17.27 10.50 9.33
C GLU A 187 16.65 11.57 8.44
N ALA A 188 16.36 11.23 7.18
CA ALA A 188 15.66 12.12 6.25
C ALA A 188 14.25 12.46 6.75
N CYS A 189 13.50 11.46 7.23
CA CYS A 189 12.14 11.67 7.75
C CYS A 189 12.14 12.49 9.05
N LEU A 190 13.07 12.22 9.97
CA LEU A 190 13.20 12.97 11.23
C LEU A 190 13.51 14.44 10.97
N LYS A 191 14.44 14.72 10.04
CA LYS A 191 14.78 16.08 9.64
C LYS A 191 13.55 16.82 9.10
N GLU A 192 12.75 16.17 8.27
CA GLU A 192 11.52 16.76 7.73
C GLU A 192 10.45 16.97 8.80
N PHE A 193 10.28 16.00 9.71
CA PHE A 193 9.36 16.08 10.83
C PHE A 193 9.64 17.30 11.72
N GLU A 194 10.91 17.52 12.07
CA GLU A 194 11.34 18.67 12.87
C GLU A 194 11.18 19.99 12.11
N ARG A 195 11.50 20.02 10.81
CA ARG A 195 11.24 21.20 9.95
C ARG A 195 9.78 21.62 9.98
N LEU A 196 8.88 20.64 9.83
CA LEU A 196 7.42 20.87 9.85
C LEU A 196 6.90 21.28 11.23
N LYS A 197 7.52 20.77 12.31
CA LYS A 197 7.19 21.15 13.69
C LYS A 197 7.57 22.61 13.96
N THR A 198 8.77 23.04 13.56
CA THR A 198 9.20 24.43 13.71
C THR A 198 8.33 25.39 12.88
N ALA A 199 8.05 25.04 11.62
CA ALA A 199 7.20 25.85 10.76
C ALA A 199 5.77 26.02 11.32
N ALA A 200 5.24 25.01 12.02
CA ALA A 200 3.95 25.13 12.70
C ALA A 200 4.02 26.05 13.94
N ALA A 201 5.13 26.04 14.68
CA ALA A 201 5.32 26.91 15.84
C ALA A 201 5.47 28.39 15.45
N GLU A 202 6.05 28.69 14.29
CA GLU A 202 6.23 30.06 13.77
C GLU A 202 4.95 30.65 13.15
N ALA A 203 3.97 29.81 12.81
CA ALA A 203 2.70 30.22 12.23
C ALA A 203 1.64 30.64 13.28
N HIS A 204 1.95 30.50 14.57
CA HIS A 204 1.10 30.83 15.71
C HIS A 204 1.68 32.01 16.51
#